data_AF-A0A847T8V9-F1
#
_entry.id   AF-A0A847T8V9-F1
#
_cell.length_a   1.000
_cell.length_b   1.000
_cell.length_c   1.000
_cell.angle_alpha   90.00
_cell.angle_beta   90.00
_cell.angle_gamma   90.00
#
_symmetry.space_group_name_H-M   'P 1'
#
loop_
_entity.id
_entity.type
_entity.pdbx_description
1 polymer ?
#
loop_
_entity_poly.entity_id
_entity_poly.type
_entity_poly.pdbx_seq_one_letter_code
_entity_poly.pdbx_strand_id
1 'polypeptide(L)'
;MRLKLLRSITGTGLATILLSMNIACKKSKDNNDTPITPRTNITTDIAGDSWFGLDEVNMDNELHYTLTVYNPTTGIWFNNAPDPWDMVPRPGNGIRFSANGDFEICRFTNSGMGGLKSYAFFYMKGTAEQKGNDITLHPTVYRNTYKSVSDPSLDYDKDLPRNATKIKYATNRYTNGWDHVDITWEDNTVSRYYRRY
;
A
#
# COMPACT_ATOMS: atom_id res chain seq x y z
N MET A 1 82.29 20.61 23.42
CA MET A 1 82.55 19.86 22.16
C MET A 1 81.60 20.37 21.08
N ARG A 2 82.14 20.62 19.88
CA ARG A 2 81.56 21.33 18.71
C ARG A 2 80.27 20.66 18.20
N LEU A 3 79.19 21.39 17.88
CA LEU A 3 78.85 22.19 16.69
C LEU A 3 78.36 21.40 15.45
N LYS A 4 77.10 21.70 15.06
CA LYS A 4 76.45 21.71 13.72
C LYS A 4 76.13 20.40 12.97
N LEU A 5 74.89 20.28 12.48
CA LEU A 5 74.46 20.62 11.09
C LEU A 5 72.91 20.58 10.96
N LEU A 6 72.25 21.71 10.64
CA LEU A 6 71.56 22.05 9.36
C LEU A 6 70.40 21.13 8.95
N ARG A 7 69.12 21.59 9.02
CA ARG A 7 68.35 22.45 8.08
C ARG A 7 67.89 21.76 6.78
N SER A 8 66.57 21.67 6.61
CA SER A 8 65.80 21.78 5.36
C SER A 8 64.31 21.79 5.77
N ILE A 9 63.51 22.86 5.72
CA ILE A 9 63.11 23.82 4.66
C ILE A 9 62.34 23.16 3.50
N THR A 10 61.02 23.11 3.66
CA THR A 10 59.98 23.59 2.72
C THR A 10 58.70 23.77 3.57
N GLY A 11 58.07 24.92 3.75
CA GLY A 11 58.14 26.18 3.03
C GLY A 11 57.07 26.25 1.94
N THR A 12 55.81 26.49 2.32
CA THR A 12 54.87 27.38 1.62
C THR A 12 53.62 27.55 2.46
N GLY A 13 53.49 28.73 3.08
CA GLY A 13 52.20 29.22 3.55
C GLY A 13 51.39 29.71 2.37
N LEU A 14 50.07 29.55 2.44
CA LEU A 14 49.14 30.40 1.71
C LEU A 14 47.97 30.75 2.64
N ALA A 15 47.89 32.03 2.97
CA ALA A 15 46.78 32.64 3.66
C ALA A 15 45.52 32.55 2.78
N THR A 16 44.37 32.14 3.33
CA THR A 16 43.08 32.53 2.74
C THR A 16 41.94 32.53 3.77
N ILE A 17 41.53 33.75 4.13
CA ILE A 17 40.15 34.25 4.26
C ILE A 17 39.21 33.43 5.17
N LEU A 18 38.94 33.98 6.36
CA LEU A 18 37.67 33.77 7.06
C LEU A 18 36.54 34.31 6.18
N LEU A 19 35.89 33.43 5.42
CA LEU A 19 34.58 33.71 4.85
C LEU A 19 33.55 33.23 5.88
N SER A 20 33.08 34.17 6.71
CA SER A 20 31.84 34.01 7.46
C SER A 20 30.69 33.88 6.45
N MET A 21 30.41 32.65 6.02
CA MET A 21 29.16 32.36 5.33
C MET A 21 28.05 32.45 6.37
N ASN A 22 27.44 33.64 6.43
CA ASN A 22 26.02 33.76 6.72
C ASN A 22 25.27 32.87 5.71
N ILE A 23 25.17 31.58 6.00
CA ILE A 23 24.03 30.80 5.52
C ILE A 23 22.88 31.32 6.37
N ALA A 24 22.34 32.45 5.96
CA ALA A 24 20.92 32.67 6.11
C ALA A 24 20.29 31.39 5.56
N CYS A 25 19.75 30.56 6.45
CA CYS A 25 18.68 29.66 6.06
C CYS A 25 17.62 30.57 5.44
N LYS A 26 17.67 30.71 4.10
CA LYS A 26 16.45 30.91 3.35
C LYS A 26 15.59 29.78 3.83
N LYS A 27 14.61 30.14 4.66
CA LYS A 27 13.42 29.33 4.88
C LYS A 27 13.00 28.99 3.46
N SER A 28 13.32 27.78 3.02
CA SER A 28 12.62 27.19 1.91
C SER A 28 11.18 27.44 2.27
N LYS A 29 10.44 28.14 1.41
CA LYS A 29 8.99 28.00 1.49
C LYS A 29 8.81 26.51 1.30
N ASP A 30 8.59 25.80 2.40
CA ASP A 30 7.94 24.52 2.37
C ASP A 30 6.62 24.82 1.69
N ASN A 31 6.61 24.70 0.37
CA ASN A 31 5.39 24.44 -0.33
C ASN A 31 4.94 23.14 0.31
N ASN A 32 3.97 23.24 1.21
CA ASN A 32 3.13 22.17 1.70
C ASN A 32 2.31 21.54 0.55
N ASP A 33 2.85 21.53 -0.67
CA ASP A 33 2.38 20.69 -1.75
C ASP A 33 2.89 19.30 -1.41
N THR A 34 2.12 18.64 -0.54
CA THR A 34 2.11 17.18 -0.44
C THR A 34 2.17 16.67 -1.88
N PRO A 35 3.14 15.80 -2.25
CA PRO A 35 3.25 15.31 -3.62
C PRO A 35 1.86 14.90 -4.09
N ILE A 36 1.30 15.63 -5.07
CA ILE A 36 -0.04 15.36 -5.55
C ILE A 36 0.04 13.98 -6.18
N THR A 37 -0.51 12.99 -5.49
CA THR A 37 -0.48 11.63 -5.99
C THR A 37 -1.35 11.63 -7.25
N PRO A 38 -0.84 11.15 -8.41
CA PRO A 38 -1.61 11.11 -9.64
C PRO A 38 -2.95 10.44 -9.40
N ARG A 39 -4.01 11.10 -9.85
CA ARG A 39 -5.38 10.68 -9.67
C ARG A 39 -6.15 11.09 -10.91
N THR A 40 -6.84 10.15 -11.51
CA THR A 40 -7.85 10.44 -12.52
C THR A 40 -9.17 9.84 -12.07
N ASN A 41 -10.27 10.40 -12.55
CA ASN A 41 -11.56 9.77 -12.34
C ASN A 41 -11.53 8.40 -12.99
N ILE A 42 -11.95 7.38 -12.24
CA ILE A 42 -12.09 6.03 -12.79
C ILE A 42 -13.46 5.99 -13.46
N THR A 43 -13.45 5.97 -14.79
CA THR A 43 -14.67 6.01 -15.61
C THR A 43 -15.13 4.62 -16.03
N THR A 44 -14.62 3.58 -15.37
CA THR A 44 -14.97 2.18 -15.59
C THR A 44 -16.29 1.81 -14.90
N ASP A 45 -16.91 0.73 -15.34
CA ASP A 45 -17.99 0.02 -14.66
C ASP A 45 -17.59 -0.68 -13.34
N ILE A 46 -16.29 -0.71 -13.03
CA ILE A 46 -15.75 -1.18 -11.74
C ILE A 46 -15.61 -0.04 -10.71
N ALA A 47 -15.89 1.21 -11.10
CA ALA A 47 -15.94 2.34 -10.17
C ALA A 47 -17.33 2.44 -9.50
N GLY A 48 -17.37 3.04 -8.31
CA GLY A 48 -18.64 3.38 -7.65
C GLY A 48 -18.68 3.09 -6.16
N ASP A 49 -17.52 3.02 -5.50
CA ASP A 49 -17.39 2.77 -4.05
C ASP A 49 -17.97 1.45 -3.54
N SER A 50 -18.50 0.63 -4.45
CA SER A 50 -18.93 -0.75 -4.22
C SER A 50 -17.77 -1.71 -4.35
N TRP A 51 -17.74 -2.72 -3.49
CA TRP A 51 -16.71 -3.75 -3.46
C TRP A 51 -16.99 -4.88 -4.43
N PHE A 52 -15.92 -5.45 -4.99
CA PHE A 52 -15.92 -6.78 -5.61
C PHE A 52 -15.21 -7.78 -4.69
N GLY A 53 -15.87 -8.87 -4.30
CA GLY A 53 -15.35 -9.91 -3.42
C GLY A 53 -14.61 -11.03 -4.17
N LEU A 54 -13.67 -11.76 -3.55
CA LEU A 54 -12.96 -12.88 -4.21
C LEU A 54 -13.81 -14.16 -4.40
N ASP A 55 -14.98 -14.26 -3.75
CA ASP A 55 -15.86 -15.44 -3.80
C ASP A 55 -17.32 -15.00 -3.62
N GLU A 56 -18.24 -15.61 -4.37
CA GLU A 56 -19.69 -15.41 -4.30
C GLU A 56 -20.23 -15.70 -2.89
N VAL A 57 -19.66 -16.67 -2.18
CA VAL A 57 -20.08 -17.07 -0.81
C VAL A 57 -19.61 -16.06 0.24
N ASN A 58 -18.54 -15.32 -0.05
CA ASN A 58 -17.96 -14.30 0.83
C ASN A 58 -18.51 -12.90 0.51
N MET A 59 -19.70 -12.81 -0.07
CA MET A 59 -20.43 -11.57 -0.31
C MET A 59 -21.83 -11.63 0.31
N ASP A 60 -21.89 -12.01 1.59
CA ASP A 60 -23.12 -11.84 2.36
C ASP A 60 -23.47 -10.34 2.38
N ASN A 61 -24.62 -9.99 1.81
CA ASN A 61 -25.10 -8.61 1.74
C ASN A 61 -25.35 -8.00 3.13
N GLU A 62 -25.50 -8.83 4.17
CA GLU A 62 -25.62 -8.38 5.57
C GLU A 62 -24.26 -8.15 6.24
N LEU A 63 -23.17 -8.69 5.67
CA LEU A 63 -21.81 -8.36 6.08
C LEU A 63 -21.39 -7.07 5.36
N HIS A 64 -21.73 -5.93 5.95
CA HIS A 64 -21.24 -4.63 5.53
C HIS A 64 -19.71 -4.57 5.66
N TYR A 65 -18.95 -4.97 4.64
CA TYR A 65 -17.48 -4.96 4.72
C TYR A 65 -16.93 -3.53 4.96
N THR A 66 -16.43 -3.25 6.17
CA THR A 66 -15.50 -2.13 6.37
C THR A 66 -14.10 -2.64 6.12
N LEU A 67 -13.52 -2.21 5.00
CA LEU A 67 -12.29 -2.76 4.50
C LEU A 67 -11.05 -1.91 4.78
N THR A 68 -11.20 -0.86 5.59
CA THR A 68 -10.07 -0.23 6.29
C THR A 68 -9.61 -1.18 7.39
N VAL A 69 -8.93 -2.25 6.98
CA VAL A 69 -8.35 -3.27 7.85
C VAL A 69 -7.05 -2.80 8.49
N TYR A 70 -6.49 -1.69 8.04
CA TYR A 70 -5.30 -1.08 8.60
C TYR A 70 -5.40 0.44 8.59
N ASN A 71 -5.12 1.05 9.73
CA ASN A 71 -5.03 2.50 9.86
C ASN A 71 -3.55 2.92 9.81
N PRO A 72 -3.08 3.58 8.74
CA PRO A 72 -1.67 3.98 8.61
C PRO A 72 -1.26 5.08 9.59
N THR A 73 -2.20 5.86 10.12
CA THR A 73 -1.92 6.90 11.11
C THR A 73 -1.63 6.30 12.48
N THR A 74 -2.36 5.25 12.87
CA THR A 74 -2.21 4.62 14.19
C THR A 74 -1.40 3.32 14.17
N GLY A 75 -1.16 2.74 12.99
CA GLY A 75 -0.52 1.45 12.83
C GLY A 75 -1.39 0.26 13.24
N ILE A 76 -2.69 0.47 13.47
CA ILE A 76 -3.59 -0.55 14.02
C ILE A 76 -4.24 -1.35 12.90
N TRP A 77 -4.22 -2.67 13.03
CA TRP A 77 -5.00 -3.60 12.21
C TRP A 77 -6.39 -3.86 12.78
N PHE A 78 -7.32 -4.23 11.91
CA PHE A 78 -8.64 -4.78 12.23
C PHE A 78 -9.49 -3.96 13.20
N ASN A 79 -9.36 -2.62 13.17
CA ASN A 79 -9.99 -1.73 14.16
C ASN A 79 -9.71 -2.15 15.61
N ASN A 80 -8.49 -2.63 15.88
CA ASN A 80 -8.03 -3.11 17.18
C ASN A 80 -8.71 -4.42 17.65
N ALA A 81 -9.38 -5.15 16.76
CA ALA A 81 -9.82 -6.51 17.05
C ALA A 81 -8.59 -7.43 17.22
N PRO A 82 -8.67 -8.47 18.09
CA PRO A 82 -7.56 -9.40 18.31
C PRO A 82 -7.14 -10.13 17.03
N ASP A 83 -8.12 -10.43 16.19
CA ASP A 83 -7.95 -11.15 14.96
C ASP A 83 -9.00 -10.70 13.94
N PRO A 84 -8.84 -11.06 12.66
CA PRO A 84 -9.76 -10.65 11.60
C PRO A 84 -11.17 -11.24 11.72
N TRP A 85 -11.37 -12.37 12.40
CA TRP A 85 -12.71 -12.96 12.55
C TRP A 85 -13.54 -12.26 13.63
N ASP A 86 -12.87 -11.64 14.59
CA ASP A 86 -13.44 -10.86 15.69
C ASP A 86 -13.77 -9.41 15.31
N MET A 87 -13.22 -8.92 14.19
CA MET A 87 -13.52 -7.58 13.70
C MET A 87 -14.99 -7.48 13.26
N VAL A 88 -15.68 -6.42 13.70
CA VAL A 88 -17.05 -6.12 13.31
C VAL A 88 -17.12 -4.72 12.67
N PRO A 89 -17.64 -4.60 11.44
CA PRO A 89 -17.97 -5.71 10.56
C PRO A 89 -16.71 -6.43 10.04
N ARG A 90 -16.85 -7.71 9.68
CA ARG A 90 -15.71 -8.56 9.29
C ARG A 90 -14.95 -7.98 8.08
N PRO A 91 -13.62 -8.14 8.04
CA PRO A 91 -12.83 -7.79 6.87
C PRO A 91 -13.20 -8.74 5.74
N GLY A 92 -13.48 -8.15 4.59
CA GLY A 92 -13.74 -8.89 3.35
C GLY A 92 -12.45 -9.21 2.61
N ASN A 93 -12.62 -10.02 1.57
CA ASN A 93 -11.63 -10.26 0.54
C ASN A 93 -12.09 -9.54 -0.72
N GLY A 94 -11.41 -8.49 -1.17
CA GLY A 94 -11.93 -7.75 -2.31
C GLY A 94 -11.10 -6.60 -2.83
N ILE A 95 -11.67 -5.93 -3.83
CA ILE A 95 -11.15 -4.71 -4.45
C ILE A 95 -12.27 -3.67 -4.58
N ARG A 96 -11.92 -2.40 -4.39
CA ARG A 96 -12.81 -1.25 -4.64
C ARG A 96 -12.03 -0.18 -5.37
N PHE A 97 -12.72 0.42 -6.35
CA PHE A 97 -12.34 1.69 -6.95
C PHE A 97 -13.45 2.70 -6.68
N SER A 98 -13.09 3.84 -6.10
CA SER A 98 -13.99 4.98 -6.04
C SER A 98 -14.02 5.70 -7.39
N ALA A 99 -15.07 6.46 -7.64
CA ALA A 99 -15.14 7.30 -8.84
C ALA A 99 -14.03 8.37 -8.89
N ASN A 100 -13.56 8.81 -7.72
CA ASN A 100 -12.52 9.81 -7.59
C ASN A 100 -11.10 9.25 -7.71
N GLY A 101 -10.92 7.96 -8.03
CA GLY A 101 -9.61 7.34 -8.19
C GLY A 101 -8.89 6.99 -6.90
N ASP A 102 -9.59 6.81 -5.79
CA ASP A 102 -9.10 6.03 -4.66
C ASP A 102 -9.31 4.54 -4.92
N PHE A 103 -8.37 3.72 -4.45
CA PHE A 103 -8.53 2.27 -4.48
C PHE A 103 -8.15 1.64 -3.14
N GLU A 104 -8.73 0.47 -2.90
CA GLU A 104 -8.42 -0.37 -1.75
C GLU A 104 -8.51 -1.84 -2.16
N ILE A 105 -7.55 -2.64 -1.72
CA ILE A 105 -7.44 -4.08 -1.98
C ILE A 105 -7.13 -4.77 -0.65
N CYS A 106 -7.93 -5.77 -0.31
CA CYS A 106 -7.73 -6.60 0.86
C CYS A 106 -7.76 -8.07 0.44
N ARG A 107 -6.77 -8.85 0.87
CA ARG A 107 -6.79 -10.30 0.73
C ARG A 107 -6.40 -10.96 2.04
N PHE A 108 -7.03 -12.09 2.30
CA PHE A 108 -6.94 -12.85 3.52
C PHE A 108 -6.86 -14.33 3.18
N THR A 109 -5.94 -15.01 3.84
CA THR A 109 -5.85 -16.46 3.84
C THR A 109 -5.67 -16.95 5.27
N ASN A 110 -6.19 -18.14 5.57
CA ASN A 110 -6.09 -18.77 6.87
C ASN A 110 -5.78 -20.27 6.77
N SER A 111 -5.20 -20.80 7.84
CA SER A 111 -5.05 -22.24 8.01
C SER A 111 -6.33 -22.85 8.60
N GLY A 112 -7.32 -23.16 7.75
CA GLY A 112 -8.41 -24.11 8.02
C GLY A 112 -9.50 -23.72 9.04
N MET A 113 -10.48 -24.63 9.22
CA MET A 113 -11.57 -24.54 10.19
C MET A 113 -11.29 -25.42 11.41
N GLY A 114 -10.96 -24.81 12.56
CA GLY A 114 -10.76 -25.47 13.86
C GLY A 114 -9.31 -25.40 14.37
N GLY A 115 -9.12 -25.22 15.69
CA GLY A 115 -7.80 -25.22 16.33
C GLY A 115 -6.98 -23.91 16.24
N LEU A 116 -5.64 -24.05 16.26
CA LEU A 116 -4.63 -22.98 16.19
C LEU A 116 -4.69 -22.30 14.81
N LYS A 117 -5.47 -21.22 14.67
CA LYS A 117 -5.69 -20.53 13.40
C LYS A 117 -4.58 -19.53 13.09
N SER A 118 -3.78 -19.82 12.09
CA SER A 118 -2.88 -18.83 11.51
C SER A 118 -3.58 -18.07 10.38
N TYR A 119 -3.20 -16.81 10.17
CA TYR A 119 -3.68 -16.00 9.05
C TYR A 119 -2.59 -15.19 8.39
N ALA A 120 -2.77 -14.89 7.11
CA ALA A 120 -2.06 -13.82 6.41
C ALA A 120 -3.06 -12.80 5.85
N PHE A 121 -2.71 -11.53 5.95
CA PHE A 121 -3.50 -10.41 5.44
C PHE A 121 -2.64 -9.50 4.57
N PHE A 122 -3.08 -9.33 3.34
CA PHE A 122 -2.58 -8.39 2.37
C PHE A 122 -3.48 -7.15 2.36
N TYR A 123 -2.88 -5.97 2.44
CA TYR A 123 -3.59 -4.72 2.34
C TYR A 123 -2.86 -3.72 1.46
N MET A 124 -3.58 -3.14 0.51
CA MET A 124 -3.07 -2.10 -0.37
C MET A 124 -4.13 -1.01 -0.54
N LYS A 125 -3.75 0.25 -0.36
CA LYS A 125 -4.61 1.40 -0.70
C LYS A 125 -3.80 2.54 -1.28
N GLY A 126 -4.45 3.39 -2.06
CA GLY A 126 -3.82 4.54 -2.67
C GLY A 126 -4.72 5.17 -3.71
N THR A 127 -4.10 5.79 -4.71
CA THR A 127 -4.84 6.33 -5.85
C THR A 127 -4.61 5.51 -7.10
N ALA A 128 -5.56 5.56 -8.01
CA ALA A 128 -5.54 4.90 -9.29
C ALA A 128 -5.61 5.96 -10.40
N GLU A 129 -4.82 5.74 -11.45
CA GLU A 129 -4.86 6.50 -12.69
C GLU A 129 -5.28 5.58 -13.83
N GLN A 130 -6.42 5.87 -14.45
CA GLN A 130 -6.88 5.15 -15.62
C GLN A 130 -6.42 5.81 -16.92
N LYS A 131 -5.94 4.99 -17.87
CA LYS A 131 -5.67 5.38 -19.26
C LYS A 131 -6.15 4.28 -20.21
N GLY A 132 -7.34 4.44 -20.78
CA GLY A 132 -7.99 3.38 -21.57
C GLY A 132 -8.38 2.21 -20.67
N ASN A 133 -7.96 0.99 -21.04
CA ASN A 133 -8.21 -0.24 -20.26
C ASN A 133 -7.11 -0.53 -19.23
N ASP A 134 -6.08 0.30 -19.20
CA ASP A 134 -5.00 0.18 -18.22
C ASP A 134 -5.31 1.06 -17.00
N ILE A 135 -5.10 0.51 -15.82
CA ILE A 135 -5.14 1.26 -14.56
C ILE A 135 -3.75 1.18 -13.92
N THR A 136 -3.18 2.31 -13.54
CA THR A 136 -1.95 2.39 -12.76
C THR A 136 -2.31 2.66 -11.31
N LEU A 137 -1.96 1.74 -10.43
CA LEU A 137 -2.12 1.89 -8.99
C LEU A 137 -0.91 2.62 -8.42
N HIS A 138 -1.16 3.60 -7.56
CA HIS A 138 -0.16 4.36 -6.81
C HIS A 138 -0.39 4.11 -5.31
N PRO A 139 0.18 3.02 -4.74
CA PRO A 139 -0.04 2.68 -3.35
C PRO A 139 0.51 3.75 -2.41
N THR A 140 -0.31 4.21 -1.47
CA THR A 140 0.14 5.00 -0.31
C THR A 140 0.39 4.11 0.90
N VAL A 141 -0.32 2.99 0.96
CA VAL A 141 -0.11 1.89 1.90
C VAL A 141 -0.03 0.60 1.10
N TYR A 142 0.97 -0.21 1.41
CA TYR A 142 1.08 -1.57 0.92
C TYR A 142 1.74 -2.40 2.02
N ARG A 143 0.98 -3.32 2.63
CA ARG A 143 1.41 -4.09 3.79
C ARG A 143 0.99 -5.54 3.71
N ASN A 144 1.73 -6.38 4.42
CA ASN A 144 1.38 -7.75 4.65
C ASN A 144 1.64 -8.11 6.11
N THR A 145 0.66 -8.72 6.76
CA THR A 145 0.79 -9.26 8.12
C THR A 145 0.52 -10.75 8.12
N TYR A 146 1.25 -11.50 8.92
CA TYR A 146 1.03 -12.90 9.19
C TYR A 146 1.08 -13.15 10.68
N LYS A 147 0.13 -13.94 11.16
CA LYS A 147 0.03 -14.38 12.54
C LYS A 147 -0.12 -15.89 12.59
N SER A 148 0.74 -16.54 13.36
CA SER A 148 0.71 -17.97 13.57
C SER A 148 0.43 -18.30 15.02
N VAL A 149 -0.70 -18.94 15.26
CA VAL A 149 -1.06 -19.37 16.62
C VAL A 149 -0.23 -20.57 17.06
N SER A 150 0.22 -21.41 16.12
CA SER A 150 1.05 -22.59 16.42
C SER A 150 2.53 -22.27 16.58
N ASP A 151 3.01 -21.19 15.96
CA ASP A 151 4.41 -20.77 16.02
C ASP A 151 4.53 -19.24 15.85
N PRO A 152 4.41 -18.48 16.94
CA PRO A 152 4.51 -17.02 16.90
C PRO A 152 5.87 -16.50 16.44
N SER A 153 6.91 -17.34 16.36
CA SER A 153 8.22 -16.92 15.84
C SER A 153 8.18 -16.61 14.33
N LEU A 154 7.14 -17.09 13.64
CA LEU A 154 6.89 -16.83 12.23
C LEU A 154 6.10 -15.53 11.98
N ASP A 155 5.58 -14.90 13.04
CA ASP A 155 4.79 -13.68 12.94
C ASP A 155 5.57 -12.57 12.23
N TYR A 156 4.90 -11.86 11.34
CA TYR A 156 5.45 -10.64 10.76
C TYR A 156 4.37 -9.61 10.47
N ASP A 157 4.75 -8.34 10.50
CA ASP A 157 3.99 -7.23 9.93
C ASP A 157 4.99 -6.34 9.19
N LYS A 158 4.84 -6.23 7.87
CA LYS A 158 5.81 -5.54 7.03
C LYS A 158 5.15 -4.64 6.00
N ASP A 159 5.78 -3.50 5.79
CA ASP A 159 5.58 -2.71 4.59
C ASP A 159 6.13 -3.45 3.36
N LEU A 160 5.43 -3.32 2.25
CA LEU A 160 5.84 -3.77 0.93
C LEU A 160 6.19 -2.56 0.05
N PRO A 161 7.00 -2.75 -1.01
CA PRO A 161 7.39 -1.67 -1.91
C PRO A 161 6.17 -1.02 -2.58
N ARG A 162 6.02 0.29 -2.41
CA ARG A 162 4.87 1.09 -2.90
C ARG A 162 5.08 1.59 -4.33
N ASN A 163 5.76 0.79 -5.15
CA ASN A 163 5.98 1.12 -6.54
C ASN A 163 4.63 1.19 -7.26
N ALA A 164 4.54 2.07 -8.26
CA ALA A 164 3.37 2.07 -9.12
C ALA A 164 3.23 0.71 -9.81
N THR A 165 2.01 0.19 -9.87
CA THR A 165 1.71 -1.13 -10.46
C THR A 165 0.63 -0.98 -11.49
N LYS A 166 0.89 -1.44 -12.71
CA LYS A 166 -0.06 -1.44 -13.81
C LYS A 166 -0.92 -2.70 -13.77
N ILE A 167 -2.23 -2.52 -13.87
CA ILE A 167 -3.19 -3.62 -14.01
C ILE A 167 -4.04 -3.41 -15.27
N LYS A 168 -4.57 -4.51 -15.78
CA LYS A 168 -5.68 -4.49 -16.74
C LYS A 168 -6.91 -5.05 -16.08
N TYR A 169 -8.07 -4.63 -16.56
CA TYR A 169 -9.33 -5.17 -16.08
C TYR A 169 -10.24 -5.60 -17.25
N ALA A 170 -11.08 -6.60 -17.00
CA ALA A 170 -12.18 -6.98 -17.87
C ALA A 170 -13.40 -7.29 -17.01
N THR A 171 -14.55 -6.76 -17.40
CA THR A 171 -15.81 -7.01 -16.70
C THR A 171 -16.71 -7.92 -17.50
N ASN A 172 -17.46 -8.75 -16.78
CA ASN A 172 -18.48 -9.62 -17.34
C ASN A 172 -19.71 -9.57 -16.44
N ARG A 173 -20.87 -9.33 -17.06
CA ARG A 173 -22.16 -9.33 -16.37
C ARG A 173 -22.89 -10.63 -16.68
N TYR A 174 -23.27 -11.36 -15.64
CA TYR A 174 -24.10 -12.56 -15.75
C TYR A 174 -25.59 -12.20 -15.68
N THR A 175 -26.42 -12.99 -16.34
CA THR A 175 -27.88 -12.80 -16.32
C THR A 175 -28.54 -13.17 -14.99
N ASN A 176 -27.81 -13.79 -14.06
CA ASN A 176 -28.28 -14.21 -12.74
C ASN A 176 -28.10 -13.14 -11.65
N GLY A 177 -27.79 -11.89 -12.00
CA GLY A 177 -27.62 -10.78 -11.04
C GLY A 177 -26.22 -10.63 -10.46
N TRP A 178 -25.22 -11.27 -11.07
CA TRP A 178 -23.81 -11.17 -10.66
C TRP A 178 -22.96 -10.53 -11.74
N ASP A 179 -22.05 -9.66 -11.34
CA ASP A 179 -20.94 -9.17 -12.14
C ASP A 179 -19.65 -9.83 -11.66
N HIS A 180 -18.69 -10.04 -12.55
CA HIS A 180 -17.30 -10.25 -12.15
C HIS A 180 -16.35 -9.32 -12.89
N VAL A 181 -15.24 -9.00 -12.22
CA VAL A 181 -14.08 -8.32 -12.78
C VAL A 181 -12.88 -9.24 -12.69
N ASP A 182 -12.21 -9.43 -13.83
CA ASP A 182 -10.90 -10.07 -13.90
C ASP A 182 -9.83 -8.98 -13.90
N ILE A 183 -8.95 -9.01 -12.89
CA ILE A 183 -7.77 -8.14 -12.80
C ILE A 183 -6.56 -8.93 -13.27
N THR A 184 -5.91 -8.47 -14.34
CA THR A 184 -4.62 -8.99 -14.78
C THR A 184 -3.49 -8.13 -14.21
N TRP A 185 -2.62 -8.75 -13.43
CA TRP A 185 -1.47 -8.11 -12.79
C TRP A 185 -0.25 -8.05 -13.74
N GLU A 186 0.80 -7.33 -13.36
CA GLU A 186 2.02 -7.16 -14.17
C GLU A 186 2.73 -8.49 -14.47
N ASP A 187 2.60 -9.48 -13.58
CA ASP A 187 3.14 -10.83 -13.75
C ASP A 187 2.23 -11.74 -14.60
N ASN A 188 1.17 -11.20 -15.20
CA ASN A 188 0.12 -11.88 -15.95
C ASN A 188 -0.75 -12.84 -15.13
N THR A 189 -0.63 -12.84 -13.79
CA THR A 189 -1.62 -13.54 -12.96
C THR A 189 -2.97 -12.85 -13.10
N VAL A 190 -4.05 -13.64 -13.06
CA VAL A 190 -5.42 -13.14 -13.13
C VAL A 190 -6.10 -13.41 -11.80
N SER A 191 -6.74 -12.38 -11.25
CA SER A 191 -7.58 -12.48 -10.05
C SER A 191 -9.00 -12.09 -10.40
N ARG A 192 -9.95 -13.00 -10.16
CA ARG A 192 -11.36 -12.76 -10.39
C ARG A 192 -12.03 -12.28 -9.11
N TYR A 193 -12.84 -11.24 -9.24
CA TYR A 193 -13.66 -10.72 -8.15
C TYR A 193 -15.11 -10.59 -8.61
N TYR A 194 -16.07 -10.76 -7.70
CA TYR A 194 -17.50 -10.84 -7.95
C TYR A 194 -18.23 -9.70 -7.25
N ARG A 195 -19.37 -9.29 -7.78
CA ARG A 195 -20.27 -8.32 -7.15
C ARG A 195 -21.70 -8.64 -7.52
N ARG A 196 -22.63 -8.60 -6.58
CA ARG A 196 -24.06 -8.69 -6.87
C ARG A 196 -24.60 -7.30 -7.22
N TYR A 197 -25.47 -7.20 -8.23
CA TYR A 197 -26.07 -5.93 -8.67
C TYR A 197 -27.61 -5.97 -8.63
#